data_AF-A0A559KNH1-F1
#
_entry.id   AF-A0A559KNH1-F1
#
_cell.length_a   1.000
_cell.length_b   1.000
_cell.length_c   1.000
_cell.angle_alpha   90.00
_cell.angle_beta   90.00
_cell.angle_gamma   90.00
#
_symmetry.space_group_name_H-M   'P 1'
#
loop_
_entity.id
_entity.type
_entity.pdbx_description
1 polymer ?
#
loop_
_entity_poly.entity_id
_entity_poly.type
_entity_poly.pdbx_seq_one_letter_code
_entity_poly.pdbx_strand_id
1 'polypeptide(L)'
;MNVDEFSGTKDRASINGSLGMIRAIEKRVLRPRQQRLSHQLPEVASTGVLQDSISDDDRFFDLDPAVYYEQEGKLCGVDFSASHPAPDIQPVTPCEVEVPSSTDPEEVSTPDLSPADTRENTLYSLLVRRFVEVISPWLDVFDPDRYFGYVVPIRASRSSLLRDSLAAVAAKQLGNLGCHTETQCNTDSSTAPEPLDPTVALSVDWSFEAASFYDRAIRSMINALQSIASPIQIETRLGSPPDRREAIDDLLSAMPILLVYELMDNRHLSMVQHLAGARHLLGFVLQQHEARTPGDAAYAPSLEQSVQKAWKASFWNFVCFDYVISYAGRSKPSIGFPDARLWHQSGLSLTKMDGQFVPASLVGDIHSSSPKMTETIACRTLLWIILRILDCVVSDGQVSEGQQANDRVHQRCRTTCHQGMGTAPWEQVDEYLRNWYMALPDTFEPCLRAPQPLPALASSSIRAPLQGFFIANPMGAAALPLYHFSRILFLLHSHVTDETFNSATGSRRIKIYRQFSRQVNHHAVEICSAAAGQPPPAAQMHLIQPLHLAGLCLDSQEQRSIIKGLLVDLQRQTGFPTERVLKQLEEDWDEDYD
;
A
#
# COMPACT_ATOMS: atom_id res chain seq x y z
N MET A 1 48.68 -13.30 -44.88
CA MET A 1 48.18 -12.28 -43.94
C MET A 1 46.77 -11.93 -44.35
N ASN A 2 45.78 -12.40 -43.59
CA ASN A 2 44.44 -11.80 -43.53
C ASN A 2 43.71 -12.47 -42.36
N VAL A 3 43.76 -11.80 -41.21
CA VAL A 3 42.90 -12.06 -40.04
C VAL A 3 42.66 -10.68 -39.45
N ASP A 4 41.45 -10.15 -39.60
CA ASP A 4 40.78 -9.24 -38.64
C ASP A 4 39.49 -8.63 -39.23
N GLU A 5 38.48 -9.47 -39.48
CA GLU A 5 37.14 -8.98 -39.89
C GLU A 5 35.97 -9.59 -39.10
N PHE A 6 36.23 -10.30 -37.98
CA PHE A 6 35.19 -10.99 -37.21
C PHE A 6 34.86 -10.39 -35.83
N SER A 7 35.40 -9.21 -35.49
CA SER A 7 35.20 -8.59 -34.16
C SER A 7 34.01 -7.61 -34.09
N GLY A 8 33.57 -7.02 -35.21
CA GLY A 8 32.61 -5.90 -35.19
C GLY A 8 31.11 -6.25 -35.10
N THR A 9 30.70 -7.48 -35.44
CA THR A 9 29.28 -7.85 -35.57
C THR A 9 28.67 -8.41 -34.28
N LYS A 10 29.47 -9.12 -33.47
CA LYS A 10 29.04 -9.67 -32.17
C LYS A 10 28.77 -8.58 -31.14
N ASP A 11 29.61 -7.54 -31.13
CA ASP A 11 29.44 -6.40 -30.22
C ASP A 11 28.22 -5.56 -30.60
N ARG A 12 27.96 -5.32 -31.89
CA ARG A 12 26.75 -4.58 -32.34
C ARG A 12 25.43 -5.29 -32.01
N ALA A 13 25.37 -6.61 -32.11
CA ALA A 13 24.19 -7.39 -31.74
C ALA A 13 23.95 -7.39 -30.21
N SER A 14 25.01 -7.49 -29.41
CA SER A 14 24.94 -7.38 -27.95
C SER A 14 24.52 -5.97 -27.50
N ILE A 15 25.01 -4.93 -28.19
CA ILE A 15 24.65 -3.52 -27.93
C ILE A 15 23.17 -3.25 -28.23
N ASN A 16 22.62 -3.78 -29.32
CA ASN A 16 21.21 -3.59 -29.68
C ASN A 16 20.25 -4.34 -28.74
N GLY A 17 20.58 -5.58 -28.32
CA GLY A 17 19.74 -6.34 -27.37
C GLY A 17 19.69 -5.69 -25.99
N SER A 18 20.81 -5.12 -25.56
CA SER A 18 20.94 -4.33 -24.35
C SER A 18 20.12 -3.02 -24.40
N LEU A 19 20.32 -2.19 -25.44
CA LEU A 19 19.55 -0.95 -25.61
C LEU A 19 18.03 -1.18 -25.78
N GLY A 20 17.63 -2.31 -26.39
CA GLY A 20 16.23 -2.71 -26.50
C GLY A 20 15.60 -3.03 -25.16
N MET A 21 16.29 -3.82 -24.33
CA MET A 21 15.86 -4.18 -22.97
C MET A 21 15.68 -2.95 -22.06
N ILE A 22 16.60 -1.99 -22.08
CA ILE A 22 16.41 -0.75 -21.29
C ILE A 22 15.25 0.08 -21.82
N ARG A 23 15.12 0.29 -23.14
CA ARG A 23 13.97 1.03 -23.68
C ARG A 23 12.65 0.31 -23.41
N ALA A 24 12.66 -1.02 -23.30
CA ALA A 24 11.51 -1.82 -22.91
C ALA A 24 11.19 -1.62 -21.42
N ILE A 25 12.18 -1.71 -20.53
CA ILE A 25 12.00 -1.44 -19.08
C ILE A 25 11.56 0.01 -18.86
N GLU A 26 12.19 0.98 -19.53
CA GLU A 26 11.77 2.38 -19.56
C GLU A 26 10.34 2.51 -20.09
N LYS A 27 9.96 1.92 -21.23
CA LYS A 27 8.56 1.98 -21.70
C LYS A 27 7.57 1.37 -20.69
N ARG A 28 7.91 0.22 -20.11
CA ARG A 28 7.11 -0.52 -19.12
C ARG A 28 6.89 0.31 -17.85
N VAL A 29 7.95 0.94 -17.34
CA VAL A 29 7.94 1.73 -16.10
C VAL A 29 7.50 3.19 -16.34
N LEU A 30 7.67 3.76 -17.54
CA LEU A 30 7.46 5.19 -17.84
C LEU A 30 6.20 5.55 -18.64
N ARG A 31 5.51 4.64 -19.36
CA ARG A 31 4.26 5.00 -20.08
C ARG A 31 3.07 5.20 -19.15
N PRO A 32 2.40 6.38 -19.13
CA PRO A 32 1.06 6.47 -18.58
C PRO A 32 0.19 5.44 -19.31
N ARG A 33 -0.40 4.47 -18.59
CA ARG A 33 -1.49 3.67 -19.15
C ARG A 33 -2.61 4.66 -19.44
N GLN A 34 -2.66 5.20 -20.65
CA GLN A 34 -3.93 5.69 -21.19
C GLN A 34 -4.82 4.44 -21.21
N GLN A 35 -5.70 4.33 -20.22
CA GLN A 35 -6.84 3.44 -20.32
C GLN A 35 -7.56 3.85 -21.61
N ARG A 36 -7.38 3.09 -22.68
CA ARG A 36 -8.25 3.16 -23.85
C ARG A 36 -9.62 2.68 -23.40
N LEU A 37 -10.39 3.57 -22.79
CA LEU A 37 -11.83 3.50 -22.82
C LEU A 37 -12.25 3.85 -24.24
N SER A 38 -12.21 2.85 -25.13
CA SER A 38 -12.84 2.94 -26.43
C SER A 38 -14.36 2.86 -26.25
N HIS A 39 -14.96 3.96 -25.83
CA HIS A 39 -16.36 4.24 -26.13
C HIS A 39 -16.41 5.58 -26.86
N GLN A 40 -16.69 5.50 -28.16
CA GLN A 40 -17.08 6.64 -28.98
C GLN A 40 -18.26 7.35 -28.30
N LEU A 41 -18.04 8.57 -27.84
CA LEU A 41 -19.09 9.55 -27.59
C LEU A 41 -18.92 10.68 -28.62
N PRO A 42 -20.00 11.22 -29.21
CA PRO A 42 -19.91 12.13 -30.33
C PRO A 42 -19.37 13.50 -29.91
N GLU A 43 -18.56 14.10 -30.79
CA GLU A 43 -18.14 15.50 -30.74
C GLU A 43 -19.35 16.43 -30.55
N VAL A 44 -19.28 17.29 -29.52
CA VAL A 44 -20.03 18.55 -29.51
C VAL A 44 -19.03 19.67 -29.28
N ALA A 45 -19.06 20.62 -30.21
CA ALA A 45 -18.08 21.65 -30.42
C ALA A 45 -17.85 22.60 -29.23
N SER A 46 -16.60 22.96 -29.05
CA SER A 46 -16.11 24.01 -28.18
C SER A 46 -16.67 25.39 -28.55
N THR A 47 -17.19 26.11 -27.56
CA THR A 47 -17.16 27.58 -27.52
C THR A 47 -16.61 28.00 -26.15
N GLY A 48 -15.45 28.65 -26.15
CA GLY A 48 -14.79 29.10 -24.94
C GLY A 48 -15.23 30.48 -24.48
N VAL A 49 -15.18 30.73 -23.17
CA VAL A 49 -14.83 32.01 -22.52
C VAL A 49 -14.21 31.70 -21.16
N LEU A 50 -13.19 32.47 -20.79
CA LEU A 50 -12.33 32.42 -19.59
C LEU A 50 -12.97 33.02 -18.32
N GLN A 51 -12.39 32.65 -17.16
CA GLN A 51 -12.41 33.32 -15.82
C GLN A 51 -13.75 33.24 -15.04
N ASP A 52 -13.81 33.00 -13.72
CA ASP A 52 -12.87 33.18 -12.60
C ASP A 52 -13.23 32.26 -11.41
N SER A 53 -12.29 32.15 -10.47
CA SER A 53 -12.34 31.59 -9.10
C SER A 53 -13.70 31.64 -8.36
N ILE A 54 -14.18 30.49 -7.88
CA ILE A 54 -15.10 30.38 -6.71
C ILE A 54 -14.77 29.11 -5.90
N SER A 55 -14.62 29.32 -4.59
CA SER A 55 -14.59 28.37 -3.46
C SER A 55 -15.80 27.43 -3.42
N ASP A 56 -15.67 26.23 -2.85
CA ASP A 56 -16.72 25.39 -2.22
C ASP A 56 -16.12 23.98 -2.04
N ASP A 57 -15.55 23.55 -0.90
CA ASP A 57 -16.14 23.42 0.45
C ASP A 57 -17.66 23.14 0.43
N ASP A 58 -18.08 22.06 1.09
CA ASP A 58 -19.47 21.60 1.31
C ASP A 58 -20.11 20.56 0.36
N ARG A 59 -19.41 19.95 -0.61
CA ARG A 59 -20.01 18.87 -1.45
C ARG A 59 -19.28 17.53 -1.52
N PHE A 60 -18.28 17.30 -0.67
CA PHE A 60 -17.46 16.07 -0.78
C PHE A 60 -18.03 14.82 -0.08
N PHE A 61 -19.11 14.97 0.71
CA PHE A 61 -19.77 13.84 1.40
C PHE A 61 -21.07 13.34 0.72
N ASP A 62 -21.42 13.87 -0.45
CA ASP A 62 -22.53 13.36 -1.27
C ASP A 62 -22.05 12.14 -2.08
N LEU A 63 -21.79 11.04 -1.38
CA LEU A 63 -21.75 9.71 -2.01
C LEU A 63 -23.21 9.32 -2.30
N ASP A 64 -23.69 9.55 -3.52
CA ASP A 64 -24.94 8.94 -3.97
C ASP A 64 -24.72 7.41 -4.07
N PRO A 65 -25.34 6.59 -3.20
CA PRO A 65 -25.17 5.15 -3.25
C PRO A 65 -25.61 4.56 -4.60
N ALA A 66 -26.54 5.20 -5.31
CA ALA A 66 -26.98 4.74 -6.62
C ALA A 66 -25.85 4.81 -7.67
N VAL A 67 -25.01 5.86 -7.63
CA VAL A 67 -23.85 6.00 -8.52
C VAL A 67 -22.76 4.97 -8.18
N TYR A 68 -22.63 4.62 -6.90
CA TYR A 68 -21.73 3.56 -6.44
C TYR A 68 -22.14 2.16 -6.95
N TYR A 69 -23.43 1.82 -6.91
CA TYR A 69 -23.92 0.51 -7.36
C TYR A 69 -24.14 0.40 -8.89
N GLU A 70 -24.38 1.50 -9.61
CA GLU A 70 -24.56 1.46 -11.07
C GLU A 70 -23.27 1.14 -11.84
N GLN A 71 -22.08 1.44 -11.28
CA GLN A 71 -20.79 1.08 -11.89
C GLN A 71 -20.33 -0.35 -11.57
N GLU A 72 -20.70 -0.92 -10.42
CA GLU A 72 -20.32 -2.29 -10.03
C GLU A 72 -21.22 -3.37 -10.66
N GLY A 73 -22.48 -3.07 -10.99
CA GLY A 73 -23.45 -4.01 -11.56
C GLY A 73 -23.09 -4.60 -12.94
N LYS A 74 -21.98 -4.18 -13.56
CA LYS A 74 -21.45 -4.76 -14.82
C LYS A 74 -20.25 -5.69 -14.63
N LEU A 75 -19.71 -5.81 -13.42
CA LEU A 75 -18.49 -6.59 -13.13
C LEU A 75 -18.77 -7.89 -12.37
N CYS A 76 -19.88 -7.99 -11.66
CA CYS A 76 -20.41 -9.23 -11.12
C CYS A 76 -21.48 -9.79 -12.08
N GLY A 77 -21.14 -10.84 -12.84
CA GLY A 77 -22.01 -11.47 -13.83
C GLY A 77 -23.21 -12.22 -13.25
N VAL A 78 -24.12 -11.51 -12.59
CA VAL A 78 -25.38 -12.05 -12.06
C VAL A 78 -26.51 -11.08 -12.40
N ASP A 79 -27.29 -11.41 -13.44
CA ASP A 79 -28.47 -10.65 -13.85
C ASP A 79 -29.58 -10.78 -12.79
N PHE A 80 -29.76 -9.76 -11.96
CA PHE A 80 -30.98 -9.59 -11.16
C PHE A 80 -32.06 -8.89 -11.99
N SER A 81 -32.64 -9.64 -12.94
CA SER A 81 -33.88 -9.23 -13.62
C SER A 81 -34.80 -10.43 -13.79
N ALA A 82 -35.26 -10.97 -12.65
CA ALA A 82 -36.42 -11.84 -12.59
C ALA A 82 -37.06 -11.74 -11.19
N SER A 83 -37.79 -10.66 -10.94
CA SER A 83 -38.68 -10.56 -9.79
C SER A 83 -39.97 -11.34 -10.06
N HIS A 84 -40.16 -12.47 -9.38
CA HIS A 84 -41.49 -13.07 -9.17
C HIS A 84 -42.10 -12.49 -7.88
N PRO A 85 -43.39 -12.11 -7.87
CA PRO A 85 -44.03 -11.50 -6.71
C PRO A 85 -44.33 -12.53 -5.60
N ALA A 86 -44.19 -12.10 -4.34
CA ALA A 86 -44.51 -12.86 -3.14
C ALA A 86 -46.04 -13.05 -2.95
N PRO A 87 -46.51 -14.18 -2.37
CA PRO A 87 -47.93 -14.37 -2.08
C PRO A 87 -48.36 -13.70 -0.76
N ASP A 88 -49.54 -13.09 -0.80
CA ASP A 88 -50.30 -12.49 0.30
C ASP A 88 -50.58 -13.48 1.45
N ILE A 89 -50.35 -13.06 2.69
CA ILE A 89 -50.90 -13.70 3.90
C ILE A 89 -51.63 -12.64 4.72
N GLN A 90 -52.92 -12.86 4.95
CA GLN A 90 -53.82 -11.99 5.70
C GLN A 90 -53.66 -12.11 7.24
N PRO A 91 -54.01 -11.06 8.01
CA PRO A 91 -53.87 -11.05 9.46
C PRO A 91 -55.04 -11.75 10.16
N VAL A 92 -54.73 -12.63 11.12
CA VAL A 92 -55.73 -13.28 12.01
C VAL A 92 -55.79 -12.53 13.35
N THR A 93 -57.02 -12.27 13.79
CA THR A 93 -57.44 -11.54 15.01
C THR A 93 -57.29 -12.40 16.29
N PRO A 94 -57.22 -11.79 17.50
CA PRO A 94 -56.86 -12.46 18.74
C PRO A 94 -58.08 -13.01 19.50
N CYS A 95 -57.88 -14.09 20.28
CA CYS A 95 -58.83 -14.57 21.30
C CYS A 95 -58.23 -14.43 22.70
N GLU A 96 -59.05 -13.92 23.62
CA GLU A 96 -58.79 -13.66 25.04
C GLU A 96 -59.15 -14.85 25.97
N VAL A 97 -58.74 -14.70 27.26
CA VAL A 97 -59.30 -15.23 28.53
C VAL A 97 -58.77 -16.61 29.00
N GLU A 98 -58.32 -16.92 30.24
CA GLU A 98 -57.93 -16.23 31.51
C GLU A 98 -57.34 -17.30 32.51
N VAL A 99 -56.37 -16.90 33.38
CA VAL A 99 -56.28 -17.13 34.87
C VAL A 99 -55.67 -18.49 35.42
N PRO A 100 -55.04 -18.59 36.63
CA PRO A 100 -53.61 -18.33 36.91
C PRO A 100 -52.93 -19.44 37.78
N SER A 101 -51.73 -19.12 38.32
CA SER A 101 -51.08 -19.70 39.52
C SER A 101 -50.25 -20.99 39.38
N SER A 102 -48.93 -20.87 39.54
CA SER A 102 -48.21 -21.40 40.69
C SER A 102 -46.76 -20.89 40.67
N THR A 103 -46.24 -20.74 41.88
CA THR A 103 -44.97 -20.12 42.26
C THR A 103 -43.85 -21.14 42.11
N ASP A 104 -42.78 -20.81 41.39
CA ASP A 104 -41.50 -21.54 41.41
C ASP A 104 -40.32 -20.55 41.37
N PRO A 105 -39.16 -20.94 41.95
CA PRO A 105 -38.11 -20.02 42.39
C PRO A 105 -37.24 -19.51 41.26
N GLU A 106 -36.65 -18.32 41.44
CA GLU A 106 -35.73 -17.64 40.52
C GLU A 106 -34.64 -18.57 39.94
N GLU A 107 -34.87 -19.05 38.72
CA GLU A 107 -33.80 -19.42 37.81
C GLU A 107 -33.13 -18.14 37.32
N VAL A 108 -31.83 -18.02 37.59
CA VAL A 108 -30.95 -17.04 36.96
C VAL A 108 -31.07 -17.24 35.45
N SER A 109 -31.85 -16.37 34.80
CA SER A 109 -32.02 -16.40 33.35
C SER A 109 -30.69 -16.07 32.69
N THR A 110 -29.96 -17.08 32.27
CA THR A 110 -28.98 -16.93 31.19
C THR A 110 -29.74 -16.40 29.98
N PRO A 111 -29.34 -15.27 29.36
CA PRO A 111 -30.04 -14.77 28.18
C PRO A 111 -29.98 -15.85 27.10
N ASP A 112 -31.16 -16.34 26.70
CA ASP A 112 -31.34 -17.37 25.68
C ASP A 112 -30.93 -16.76 24.33
N LEU A 113 -29.66 -16.88 23.97
CA LEU A 113 -29.13 -16.37 22.70
C LEU A 113 -29.75 -17.19 21.56
N SER A 114 -30.24 -16.51 20.51
CA SER A 114 -30.77 -17.23 19.36
C SER A 114 -29.68 -18.08 18.69
N PRO A 115 -30.04 -19.19 18.01
CA PRO A 115 -29.06 -19.99 17.27
C PRO A 115 -28.29 -19.18 16.22
N ALA A 116 -28.92 -18.14 15.65
CA ALA A 116 -28.29 -17.21 14.72
C ALA A 116 -27.24 -16.32 15.39
N ASP A 117 -27.55 -15.76 16.56
CA ASP A 117 -26.61 -14.95 17.35
C ASP A 117 -25.41 -15.78 17.80
N THR A 118 -25.65 -17.05 18.17
CA THR A 118 -24.59 -17.99 18.56
C THR A 118 -23.66 -18.31 17.39
N ARG A 119 -24.20 -18.46 16.17
CA ARG A 119 -23.43 -18.66 14.95
C ARG A 119 -22.60 -17.43 14.58
N GLU A 120 -23.18 -16.24 14.57
CA GLU A 120 -22.46 -15.00 14.23
C GLU A 120 -21.34 -14.73 15.24
N ASN A 121 -21.59 -14.93 16.54
CA ASN A 121 -20.57 -14.78 17.58
C ASN A 121 -19.42 -15.79 17.40
N THR A 122 -19.74 -17.04 17.06
CA THR A 122 -18.72 -18.06 16.77
C THR A 122 -17.90 -17.69 15.55
N LEU A 123 -18.54 -17.28 14.46
CA LEU A 123 -17.88 -16.85 13.23
C LEU A 123 -16.98 -15.64 13.47
N TYR A 124 -17.48 -14.63 14.18
CA TYR A 124 -16.70 -13.45 14.53
C TYR A 124 -15.47 -13.79 15.37
N SER A 125 -15.59 -14.72 16.33
CA SER A 125 -14.45 -15.15 17.16
C SER A 125 -13.30 -15.75 16.32
N LEU A 126 -13.64 -16.51 15.28
CA LEU A 126 -12.67 -17.07 14.33
C LEU A 126 -11.99 -15.97 13.52
N LEU A 127 -12.78 -15.00 13.01
CA LEU A 127 -12.27 -13.89 12.21
C LEU A 127 -11.35 -12.95 13.02
N VAL A 128 -11.69 -12.66 14.28
CA VAL A 128 -10.83 -11.88 15.18
C VAL A 128 -9.49 -12.57 15.39
N ARG A 129 -9.53 -13.86 15.72
CA ARG A 129 -8.30 -14.64 15.90
C ARG A 129 -7.46 -14.61 14.62
N ARG A 130 -8.09 -14.81 13.47
CA ARG A 130 -7.40 -14.78 12.18
C ARG A 130 -6.76 -13.43 11.87
N PHE A 131 -7.47 -12.33 12.14
CA PHE A 131 -6.93 -10.99 12.00
C PHE A 131 -5.67 -10.80 12.84
N VAL A 132 -5.72 -11.16 14.13
CA VAL A 132 -4.58 -10.99 15.06
C VAL A 132 -3.38 -11.83 14.66
N GLU A 133 -3.60 -13.05 14.18
CA GLU A 133 -2.52 -13.99 13.85
C GLU A 133 -1.88 -13.69 12.48
N VAL A 134 -2.63 -13.15 11.52
CA VAL A 134 -2.18 -13.06 10.10
C VAL A 134 -2.20 -11.64 9.56
N ILE A 135 -3.27 -10.88 9.76
CA ILE A 135 -3.44 -9.57 9.12
C ILE A 135 -2.76 -8.45 9.91
N SER A 136 -2.98 -8.40 11.22
CA SER A 136 -2.40 -7.38 12.10
C SER A 136 -0.87 -7.30 11.98
N PRO A 137 -0.12 -8.42 11.88
CA PRO A 137 1.32 -8.37 11.67
C PRO A 137 1.74 -7.59 10.42
N TRP A 138 0.94 -7.58 9.35
CA TRP A 138 1.23 -6.80 8.14
C TRP A 138 1.10 -5.30 8.38
N LEU A 139 0.09 -4.89 9.15
CA LEU A 139 -0.17 -3.50 9.54
C LEU A 139 0.81 -3.00 10.61
N ASP A 140 1.23 -3.90 11.49
CA ASP A 140 2.12 -3.62 12.62
C ASP A 140 3.60 -3.71 12.26
N VAL A 141 3.99 -4.09 11.03
CA VAL A 141 5.39 -4.39 10.70
C VAL A 141 6.34 -3.23 10.99
N PHE A 142 5.86 -1.98 10.91
CA PHE A 142 6.62 -0.76 11.22
C PHE A 142 6.19 -0.08 12.54
N ASP A 143 5.36 -0.75 13.34
CA ASP A 143 4.88 -0.29 14.63
C ASP A 143 5.40 -1.19 15.77
N PRO A 144 6.38 -0.73 16.58
CA PRO A 144 6.89 -1.53 17.69
C PRO A 144 5.83 -1.80 18.77
N ASP A 145 4.79 -0.96 18.87
CA ASP A 145 3.73 -1.10 19.87
C ASP A 145 2.65 -2.11 19.45
N ARG A 146 2.70 -2.58 18.20
CA ARG A 146 1.73 -3.53 17.60
C ARG A 146 0.28 -3.14 17.85
N TYR A 147 -0.05 -1.89 17.55
CA TYR A 147 -1.36 -1.32 17.82
C TYR A 147 -2.51 -2.12 17.21
N PHE A 148 -2.37 -2.61 15.98
CA PHE A 148 -3.40 -3.40 15.31
C PHE A 148 -3.55 -4.80 15.91
N GLY A 149 -2.47 -5.40 16.44
CA GLY A 149 -2.53 -6.71 17.08
C GLY A 149 -3.01 -6.68 18.53
N TYR A 150 -2.75 -5.60 19.26
CA TYR A 150 -3.03 -5.55 20.70
C TYR A 150 -4.19 -4.63 21.08
N VAL A 151 -4.37 -3.49 20.41
CA VAL A 151 -5.34 -2.47 20.82
C VAL A 151 -6.63 -2.57 20.00
N VAL A 152 -6.51 -2.64 18.68
CA VAL A 152 -7.67 -2.68 17.77
C VAL A 152 -8.65 -3.81 18.08
N PRO A 153 -8.23 -5.07 18.35
CA PRO A 153 -9.17 -6.16 18.63
C PRO A 153 -9.97 -5.94 19.92
N ILE A 154 -9.36 -5.30 20.92
CA ILE A 154 -10.04 -4.94 22.17
C ILE A 154 -11.08 -3.86 21.88
N ARG A 155 -10.72 -2.83 21.09
CA ARG A 155 -11.65 -1.76 20.70
C ARG A 155 -12.81 -2.26 19.83
N ALA A 156 -12.57 -3.25 18.98
CA ALA A 156 -13.59 -3.87 18.14
C ALA A 156 -14.74 -4.49 18.94
N SER A 157 -14.55 -4.83 20.22
CA SER A 157 -15.65 -5.28 21.10
C SER A 157 -16.70 -4.19 21.40
N ARG A 158 -16.36 -2.91 21.16
CA ARG A 158 -17.19 -1.74 21.47
C ARG A 158 -17.51 -0.88 20.25
N SER A 159 -16.86 -1.14 19.13
CA SER A 159 -16.96 -0.36 17.90
C SER A 159 -17.44 -1.23 16.75
N SER A 160 -18.65 -1.00 16.25
CA SER A 160 -19.19 -1.74 15.10
C SER A 160 -18.32 -1.56 13.87
N LEU A 161 -17.81 -0.35 13.65
CA LEU A 161 -16.89 -0.04 12.56
C LEU A 161 -15.67 -0.96 12.59
N LEU A 162 -14.93 -1.00 13.71
CA LEU A 162 -13.74 -1.83 13.82
C LEU A 162 -14.06 -3.33 13.80
N ARG A 163 -15.18 -3.72 14.43
CA ARG A 163 -15.67 -5.10 14.42
C ARG A 163 -15.87 -5.61 12.99
N ASP A 164 -16.61 -4.85 12.20
CA ASP A 164 -16.95 -5.21 10.83
C ASP A 164 -15.74 -5.06 9.89
N SER A 165 -14.90 -4.03 10.03
CA SER A 165 -13.66 -3.89 9.24
C SER A 165 -12.71 -5.07 9.42
N LEU A 166 -12.49 -5.48 10.68
CA LEU A 166 -11.62 -6.59 11.03
C LEU A 166 -12.17 -7.92 10.48
N ALA A 167 -13.47 -8.14 10.62
CA ALA A 167 -14.14 -9.33 10.13
C ALA A 167 -14.09 -9.40 8.59
N ALA A 168 -14.33 -8.29 7.92
CA ALA A 168 -14.31 -8.19 6.46
C ALA A 168 -12.95 -8.62 5.88
N VAL A 169 -11.84 -8.06 6.39
CA VAL A 169 -10.50 -8.37 5.86
C VAL A 169 -10.08 -9.81 6.18
N ALA A 170 -10.43 -10.33 7.36
CA ALA A 170 -10.12 -11.70 7.73
C ALA A 170 -10.91 -12.71 6.89
N ALA A 171 -12.20 -12.47 6.68
CA ALA A 171 -13.04 -13.31 5.82
C ALA A 171 -12.53 -13.30 4.38
N LYS A 172 -12.14 -12.13 3.85
CA LYS A 172 -11.53 -12.03 2.52
C LYS A 172 -10.26 -12.86 2.41
N GLN A 173 -9.38 -12.77 3.40
CA GLN A 173 -8.14 -13.54 3.43
C GLN A 173 -8.40 -15.05 3.46
N LEU A 174 -9.41 -15.51 4.19
CA LEU A 174 -9.81 -16.92 4.21
C LEU A 174 -10.38 -17.37 2.86
N GLY A 175 -11.22 -16.56 2.23
CA GLY A 175 -11.75 -16.83 0.89
C GLY A 175 -10.65 -17.05 -0.14
N ASN A 176 -9.62 -16.21 -0.10
CA ASN A 176 -8.47 -16.32 -0.99
C ASN A 176 -7.62 -17.58 -0.73
N LEU A 177 -7.55 -18.08 0.52
CA LEU A 177 -6.88 -19.36 0.80
C LEU A 177 -7.69 -20.55 0.27
N GLY A 178 -9.02 -20.51 0.46
CA GLY A 178 -9.94 -21.57 0.03
C GLY A 178 -9.83 -21.89 -1.46
N CYS A 179 -9.70 -20.86 -2.31
CA CYS A 179 -9.53 -20.97 -3.76
C CYS A 179 -8.32 -21.80 -4.21
N HIS A 180 -7.28 -21.96 -3.39
CA HIS A 180 -6.05 -22.69 -3.74
C HIS A 180 -5.98 -24.12 -3.19
N THR A 181 -6.83 -24.45 -2.22
CA THR A 181 -6.92 -25.81 -1.67
C THR A 181 -7.66 -26.77 -2.60
N GLU A 182 -8.59 -26.27 -3.43
CA GLU A 182 -9.36 -27.11 -4.35
C GLU A 182 -8.55 -27.62 -5.55
N THR A 183 -7.36 -27.06 -5.83
CA THR A 183 -6.56 -27.44 -7.01
C THR A 183 -5.46 -28.47 -6.73
N GLN A 184 -5.22 -28.91 -5.48
CA GLN A 184 -4.16 -29.89 -5.19
C GLN A 184 -4.41 -30.67 -3.89
N CYS A 185 -5.21 -31.74 -3.98
CA CYS A 185 -5.13 -32.82 -2.99
C CYS A 185 -4.10 -33.85 -3.49
N ASN A 186 -2.84 -33.67 -3.08
CA ASN A 186 -1.83 -34.70 -2.86
C ASN A 186 -0.51 -34.02 -2.48
N THR A 187 -0.14 -34.08 -1.20
CA THR A 187 1.18 -34.51 -0.66
C THR A 187 1.40 -33.92 0.74
N ASP A 188 1.82 -34.79 1.64
CA ASP A 188 2.11 -34.58 3.06
C ASP A 188 3.09 -33.44 3.35
N SER A 189 2.72 -32.52 4.25
CA SER A 189 3.71 -31.80 5.07
C SER A 189 3.09 -31.19 6.34
N SER A 190 3.62 -31.64 7.48
CA SER A 190 3.29 -31.26 8.84
C SER A 190 3.90 -29.91 9.21
N THR A 191 3.39 -28.79 8.69
CA THR A 191 3.63 -27.44 9.25
C THR A 191 2.53 -26.46 8.85
N ALA A 192 1.26 -26.89 8.88
CA ALA A 192 0.12 -25.99 8.71
C ALA A 192 -0.34 -25.46 10.09
N PRO A 193 -0.79 -24.19 10.20
CA PRO A 193 -1.53 -23.75 11.37
C PRO A 193 -2.73 -24.68 11.58
N GLU A 194 -3.08 -24.97 12.84
CA GLU A 194 -4.14 -25.92 13.21
C GLU A 194 -5.32 -25.82 12.24
N PRO A 195 -5.75 -26.93 11.63
CA PRO A 195 -6.89 -26.89 10.72
C PRO A 195 -8.09 -26.40 11.53
N LEU A 196 -8.70 -25.31 11.04
CA LEU A 196 -10.05 -24.89 11.40
C LEU A 196 -10.92 -26.14 11.55
N ASP A 197 -11.82 -26.16 12.54
CA ASP A 197 -12.82 -27.22 12.63
C ASP A 197 -13.48 -27.37 11.24
N PRO A 198 -13.21 -28.47 10.52
CA PRO A 198 -13.45 -28.55 9.08
C PRO A 198 -14.94 -28.42 8.75
N THR A 199 -15.80 -28.61 9.75
CA THR A 199 -17.26 -28.47 9.65
C THR A 199 -17.73 -27.03 9.49
N VAL A 200 -17.05 -26.04 10.08
CA VAL A 200 -17.41 -24.62 9.98
C VAL A 200 -16.76 -23.97 8.76
N ALA A 201 -15.51 -24.33 8.43
CA ALA A 201 -14.79 -23.75 7.31
C ALA A 201 -15.32 -24.15 5.93
N LEU A 202 -15.93 -25.35 5.79
CA LEU A 202 -16.47 -25.86 4.52
C LEU A 202 -17.89 -25.40 4.20
N SER A 203 -18.61 -24.79 5.15
CA SER A 203 -20.03 -24.41 4.98
C SER A 203 -20.28 -22.90 4.84
N VAL A 204 -19.21 -22.10 4.91
CA VAL A 204 -19.30 -20.63 4.88
C VAL A 204 -18.75 -20.10 3.55
N ASP A 205 -19.56 -19.31 2.86
CA ASP A 205 -19.09 -18.52 1.71
C ASP A 205 -18.32 -17.30 2.22
N TRP A 206 -17.00 -17.44 2.35
CA TRP A 206 -16.13 -16.39 2.85
C TRP A 206 -16.13 -15.14 1.98
N SER A 207 -16.42 -15.26 0.67
CA SER A 207 -16.51 -14.11 -0.23
C SER A 207 -17.75 -13.28 0.08
N PHE A 208 -18.89 -13.96 0.28
CA PHE A 208 -20.13 -13.32 0.70
C PHE A 208 -20.00 -12.67 2.08
N GLU A 209 -19.46 -13.39 3.06
CA GLU A 209 -19.26 -12.84 4.41
C GLU A 209 -18.34 -11.61 4.38
N ALA A 210 -17.22 -11.67 3.65
CA ALA A 210 -16.30 -10.55 3.50
C ALA A 210 -17.01 -9.29 2.97
N ALA A 211 -17.84 -9.44 1.92
CA ALA A 211 -18.61 -8.34 1.35
C ALA A 211 -19.68 -7.81 2.32
N SER A 212 -20.38 -8.70 3.03
CA SER A 212 -21.39 -8.35 4.04
C SER A 212 -20.79 -7.51 5.18
N PHE A 213 -19.69 -7.97 5.77
CA PHE A 213 -18.98 -7.21 6.81
C PHE A 213 -18.44 -5.89 6.27
N TYR A 214 -17.89 -5.87 5.06
CA TYR A 214 -17.37 -4.65 4.45
C TYR A 214 -18.45 -3.59 4.28
N ASP A 215 -19.62 -3.96 3.76
CA ASP A 215 -20.75 -3.04 3.58
C ASP A 215 -21.20 -2.42 4.93
N ARG A 216 -21.27 -3.23 6.00
CA ARG A 216 -21.57 -2.74 7.35
C ARG A 216 -20.49 -1.79 7.88
N ALA A 217 -19.21 -2.07 7.57
CA ALA A 217 -18.10 -1.22 7.95
C ALA A 217 -18.16 0.14 7.23
N ILE A 218 -18.44 0.17 5.93
CA ILE A 218 -18.59 1.42 5.17
C ILE A 218 -19.76 2.26 5.69
N ARG A 219 -20.92 1.64 5.96
CA ARG A 219 -22.05 2.33 6.59
C ARG A 219 -21.70 2.91 7.95
N SER A 220 -21.01 2.15 8.80
CA SER A 220 -20.54 2.64 10.11
C SER A 220 -19.53 3.79 9.97
N MET A 221 -18.63 3.71 8.98
CA MET A 221 -17.65 4.75 8.69
C MET A 221 -18.31 6.07 8.26
N ILE A 222 -19.28 6.00 7.34
CA ILE A 222 -20.05 7.17 6.89
C ILE A 222 -20.77 7.84 8.07
N ASN A 223 -21.45 7.06 8.91
CA ASN A 223 -22.14 7.57 10.09
C ASN A 223 -21.17 8.23 11.08
N ALA A 224 -20.00 7.63 11.31
CA ALA A 224 -18.96 8.20 12.19
C ALA A 224 -18.42 9.53 11.62
N LEU A 225 -18.17 9.61 10.31
CA LEU A 225 -17.73 10.84 9.64
C LEU A 225 -18.78 11.95 9.76
N GLN A 226 -20.07 11.64 9.55
CA GLN A 226 -21.18 12.60 9.71
C GLN A 226 -21.31 13.12 11.15
N SER A 227 -21.13 12.24 12.14
CA SER A 227 -21.12 12.62 13.57
C SER A 227 -19.96 13.57 13.91
N ILE A 228 -18.80 13.36 13.31
CA ILE A 228 -17.61 14.21 13.51
C ILE A 228 -17.73 15.54 12.76
N ALA A 229 -18.38 15.56 11.59
CA ALA A 229 -18.62 16.76 10.81
C ALA A 229 -19.70 17.67 11.43
N SER A 230 -20.65 17.11 12.20
CA SER A 230 -21.76 17.86 12.79
C SER A 230 -21.25 18.98 13.74
N PRO A 231 -21.84 20.20 13.73
CA PRO A 231 -21.44 21.27 14.64
C PRO A 231 -21.65 20.85 16.11
N ILE A 232 -20.67 21.12 16.97
CA ILE A 232 -20.81 20.89 18.42
C ILE A 232 -21.95 21.77 18.92
N GLN A 233 -23.08 21.18 19.33
CA GLN A 233 -24.10 21.94 20.06
C GLN A 233 -23.47 22.44 21.37
N ILE A 234 -23.45 23.77 21.54
CA ILE A 234 -22.79 24.47 22.65
C ILE A 234 -23.63 24.35 23.91
N GLU A 235 -23.89 23.13 24.38
CA GLU A 235 -24.41 22.89 25.73
C GLU A 235 -23.66 21.70 26.33
N THR A 236 -22.44 21.96 26.78
CA THR A 236 -21.88 21.63 28.11
C THR A 236 -20.35 21.56 28.00
N ARG A 237 -19.66 22.48 28.70
CA ARG A 237 -18.19 22.56 28.75
C ARG A 237 -17.60 21.48 29.65
N LEU A 238 -16.82 20.54 29.11
CA LEU A 238 -15.49 20.08 29.57
C LEU A 238 -15.06 18.89 28.68
N GLY A 239 -14.14 19.10 27.73
CA GLY A 239 -13.71 18.06 26.78
C GLY A 239 -14.70 17.84 25.62
N SER A 240 -14.22 17.30 24.50
CA SER A 240 -15.15 16.76 23.50
C SER A 240 -15.85 15.53 24.07
N PRO A 241 -17.13 15.28 23.74
CA PRO A 241 -17.84 14.10 24.22
C PRO A 241 -17.01 12.83 23.91
N PRO A 242 -16.93 11.88 24.86
CA PRO A 242 -16.12 10.66 24.70
C PRO A 242 -16.40 9.95 23.37
N ASP A 243 -17.65 9.98 22.93
CA ASP A 243 -18.14 9.43 21.65
C ASP A 243 -17.40 9.98 20.42
N ARG A 244 -17.13 11.30 20.34
CA ARG A 244 -16.44 11.89 19.17
C ARG A 244 -14.97 11.49 19.11
N ARG A 245 -14.29 11.41 20.26
CA ARG A 245 -12.86 11.04 20.30
C ARG A 245 -12.70 9.57 19.94
N GLU A 246 -13.54 8.72 20.52
CA GLU A 246 -13.57 7.30 20.22
C GLU A 246 -13.87 7.06 18.73
N ALA A 247 -14.80 7.81 18.15
CA ALA A 247 -15.09 7.75 16.71
C ALA A 247 -13.89 8.16 15.83
N ILE A 248 -13.12 9.19 16.21
CA ILE A 248 -11.89 9.58 15.47
C ILE A 248 -10.85 8.47 15.53
N ASP A 249 -10.58 7.93 16.72
CA ASP A 249 -9.63 6.83 16.89
C ASP A 249 -10.06 5.59 16.10
N ASP A 250 -11.35 5.27 16.12
CA ASP A 250 -11.92 4.14 15.39
C ASP A 250 -11.83 4.36 13.88
N LEU A 251 -12.09 5.57 13.37
CA LEU A 251 -11.89 5.89 11.95
C LEU A 251 -10.43 5.78 11.53
N LEU A 252 -9.52 6.39 12.30
CA LEU A 252 -8.08 6.28 12.05
C LEU A 252 -7.65 4.82 12.03
N SER A 253 -8.18 3.99 12.93
CA SER A 253 -7.84 2.57 13.01
C SER A 253 -8.50 1.72 11.91
N ALA A 254 -9.72 2.06 11.48
CA ALA A 254 -10.46 1.30 10.48
C ALA A 254 -9.94 1.52 9.05
N MET A 255 -9.57 2.76 8.69
CA MET A 255 -9.15 3.08 7.33
C MET A 255 -7.94 2.24 6.83
N PRO A 256 -6.87 1.99 7.60
CA PRO A 256 -5.80 1.06 7.20
C PRO A 256 -6.28 -0.37 6.97
N ILE A 257 -7.24 -0.85 7.77
CA ILE A 257 -7.81 -2.20 7.64
C ILE A 257 -8.63 -2.30 6.35
N LEU A 258 -9.44 -1.28 6.07
CA LEU A 258 -10.19 -1.18 4.81
C LEU A 258 -9.24 -1.05 3.61
N LEU A 259 -8.12 -0.33 3.73
CA LEU A 259 -7.10 -0.26 2.69
C LEU A 259 -6.49 -1.64 2.37
N VAL A 260 -6.24 -2.50 3.39
CA VAL A 260 -5.83 -3.90 3.14
C VAL A 260 -6.91 -4.65 2.36
N TYR A 261 -8.17 -4.51 2.78
CA TYR A 261 -9.31 -5.15 2.13
C TYR A 261 -9.41 -4.76 0.64
N GLU A 262 -9.28 -3.47 0.32
CA GLU A 262 -9.28 -2.97 -1.06
C GLU A 262 -8.06 -3.41 -1.86
N LEU A 263 -6.89 -3.45 -1.21
CA LEU A 263 -5.64 -3.86 -1.86
C LEU A 263 -5.71 -5.31 -2.33
N MET A 264 -6.33 -6.19 -1.53
CA MET A 264 -6.52 -7.60 -1.90
C MET A 264 -7.40 -7.77 -3.17
N ASP A 265 -8.38 -6.88 -3.39
CA ASP A 265 -9.20 -6.89 -4.61
C ASP A 265 -8.58 -6.07 -5.75
N ASN A 266 -7.43 -5.43 -5.52
CA ASN A 266 -6.83 -4.46 -6.43
C ASN A 266 -7.78 -3.31 -6.83
N ARG A 267 -8.63 -2.86 -5.89
CA ARG A 267 -9.56 -1.74 -6.10
C ARG A 267 -8.86 -0.39 -5.94
N HIS A 268 -7.99 -0.07 -6.89
CA HIS A 268 -7.14 1.13 -6.85
C HIS A 268 -7.93 2.43 -6.61
N LEU A 269 -9.07 2.61 -7.27
CA LEU A 269 -9.91 3.81 -7.07
C LEU A 269 -10.42 3.94 -5.63
N SER A 270 -10.91 2.84 -5.05
CA SER A 270 -11.38 2.79 -3.66
C SER A 270 -10.24 3.08 -2.69
N MET A 271 -9.05 2.51 -2.92
CA MET A 271 -7.85 2.81 -2.14
C MET A 271 -7.48 4.30 -2.18
N VAL A 272 -7.52 4.93 -3.35
CA VAL A 272 -7.29 6.37 -3.51
C VAL A 272 -8.30 7.18 -2.71
N GLN A 273 -9.58 6.80 -2.74
CA GLN A 273 -10.65 7.48 -2.00
C GLN A 273 -10.46 7.36 -0.48
N HIS A 274 -10.18 6.16 0.04
CA HIS A 274 -9.91 5.93 1.46
C HIS A 274 -8.68 6.73 1.92
N LEU A 275 -7.60 6.74 1.14
CA LEU A 275 -6.40 7.50 1.47
C LEU A 275 -6.65 9.02 1.43
N ALA A 276 -7.42 9.50 0.45
CA ALA A 276 -7.83 10.90 0.40
C ALA A 276 -8.66 11.27 1.64
N GLY A 277 -9.62 10.43 2.05
CA GLY A 277 -10.39 10.60 3.28
C GLY A 277 -9.49 10.65 4.52
N ALA A 278 -8.53 9.72 4.62
CA ALA A 278 -7.55 9.68 5.70
C ALA A 278 -6.73 10.97 5.79
N ARG A 279 -6.26 11.51 4.66
CA ARG A 279 -5.51 12.78 4.61
C ARG A 279 -6.32 13.95 5.19
N HIS A 280 -7.60 14.05 4.84
CA HIS A 280 -8.48 15.09 5.39
C HIS A 280 -8.73 14.89 6.89
N LEU A 281 -8.96 13.64 7.33
CA LEU A 281 -9.15 13.32 8.75
C LEU A 281 -7.90 13.69 9.57
N LEU A 282 -6.70 13.40 9.07
CA LEU A 282 -5.45 13.79 9.72
C LEU A 282 -5.34 15.33 9.87
N GLY A 283 -5.64 16.07 8.79
CA GLY A 283 -5.63 17.53 8.82
C GLY A 283 -6.66 18.11 9.80
N PHE A 284 -7.87 17.54 9.83
CA PHE A 284 -8.93 17.92 10.76
C PHE A 284 -8.52 17.70 12.23
N VAL A 285 -7.92 16.55 12.55
CA VAL A 285 -7.44 16.25 13.91
C VAL A 285 -6.34 17.22 14.34
N LEU A 286 -5.41 17.57 13.45
CA LEU A 286 -4.41 18.61 13.73
C LEU A 286 -5.05 19.98 13.99
N GLN A 287 -5.98 20.40 13.14
CA GLN A 287 -6.67 21.69 13.29
C GLN A 287 -7.44 21.78 14.61
N GLN A 288 -8.12 20.69 15.01
CA GLN A 288 -8.80 20.63 16.32
C GLN A 288 -7.85 20.71 17.50
N HIS A 289 -6.67 20.11 17.38
CA HIS A 289 -5.65 20.16 18.42
C HIS A 289 -5.08 21.58 18.57
N GLU A 290 -4.75 22.24 17.46
CA GLU A 290 -4.25 23.62 17.45
C GLU A 290 -5.27 24.62 18.04
N ALA A 291 -6.56 24.46 17.71
CA ALA A 291 -7.62 25.30 18.27
C ALA A 291 -7.76 25.18 19.81
N ARG A 292 -7.32 24.05 20.40
CA ARG A 292 -7.38 23.81 21.85
C ARG A 292 -6.12 24.27 22.58
N THR A 293 -5.00 24.44 21.89
CA THR A 293 -3.72 24.91 22.47
C THR A 293 -3.23 26.19 21.79
N PRO A 294 -3.87 27.35 22.02
CA PRO A 294 -3.39 28.61 21.49
C PRO A 294 -2.17 29.10 22.31
N GLY A 295 -0.95 28.81 21.85
CA GLY A 295 0.28 29.40 22.44
C GLY A 295 1.56 28.63 22.11
N ASP A 296 2.56 29.36 21.61
CA ASP A 296 3.95 28.95 21.31
C ASP A 296 4.17 27.92 20.19
N ALA A 297 4.14 28.42 18.94
CA ALA A 297 4.51 27.70 17.72
C ALA A 297 5.95 27.10 17.71
N ALA A 298 6.80 27.44 18.68
CA ALA A 298 8.16 26.91 18.80
C ALA A 298 8.21 25.50 19.45
N TYR A 299 7.15 25.09 20.15
CA TYR A 299 6.96 23.76 20.71
C TYR A 299 5.54 23.30 20.38
N ALA A 300 5.34 22.71 19.19
CA ALA A 300 4.05 22.10 18.88
C ALA A 300 3.74 21.05 19.97
N PRO A 301 2.68 21.23 20.79
CA PRO A 301 2.38 20.27 21.84
C PRO A 301 2.11 18.90 21.21
N SER A 302 2.50 17.82 21.89
CA SER A 302 2.17 16.47 21.44
C SER A 302 0.66 16.27 21.41
N LEU A 303 0.18 15.45 20.46
CA LEU A 303 -1.21 14.99 20.46
C LEU A 303 -1.58 14.36 21.81
N GLU A 304 -2.86 14.45 22.20
CA GLU A 304 -3.38 13.80 23.41
C GLU A 304 -3.06 12.30 23.40
N GLN A 305 -2.63 11.75 24.55
CA GLN A 305 -2.07 10.39 24.64
C GLN A 305 -3.01 9.30 24.11
N SER A 306 -4.33 9.50 24.22
CA SER A 306 -5.34 8.55 23.72
C SER A 306 -5.34 8.46 22.19
N VAL A 307 -5.37 9.60 21.50
CA VAL A 307 -5.39 9.66 20.02
C VAL A 307 -4.02 9.36 19.43
N GLN A 308 -2.95 9.67 20.18
CA GLN A 308 -1.57 9.51 19.72
C GLN A 308 -1.23 8.08 19.27
N LYS A 309 -1.81 7.05 19.89
CA LYS A 309 -1.55 5.65 19.51
C LYS A 309 -2.17 5.31 18.15
N ALA A 310 -3.47 5.55 17.99
CA ALA A 310 -4.18 5.35 16.73
C ALA A 310 -3.55 6.18 15.60
N TRP A 311 -3.27 7.45 15.88
CA TRP A 311 -2.59 8.35 14.95
C TRP A 311 -1.27 7.76 14.45
N LYS A 312 -0.35 7.40 15.35
CA LYS A 312 0.99 6.93 14.97
C LYS A 312 0.91 5.65 14.15
N ALA A 313 0.15 4.66 14.62
CA ALA A 313 0.03 3.38 13.93
C ALA A 313 -0.62 3.53 12.55
N SER A 314 -1.70 4.29 12.47
CA SER A 314 -2.42 4.50 11.21
C SER A 314 -1.66 5.37 10.22
N PHE A 315 -0.98 6.42 10.68
CA PHE A 315 -0.20 7.29 9.80
C PHE A 315 0.85 6.52 9.00
N TRP A 316 1.62 5.64 9.64
CA TRP A 316 2.65 4.88 8.95
C TRP A 316 2.09 3.84 7.99
N ASN A 317 0.89 3.31 8.27
CA ASN A 317 0.14 2.51 7.32
C ASN A 317 -0.35 3.35 6.13
N PHE A 318 -0.89 4.55 6.36
CA PHE A 318 -1.29 5.44 5.26
C PHE A 318 -0.11 5.80 4.37
N VAL A 319 1.07 6.10 4.93
CA VAL A 319 2.30 6.34 4.17
C VAL A 319 2.70 5.09 3.36
N CYS A 320 2.56 3.90 3.95
CA CYS A 320 2.80 2.64 3.25
C CYS A 320 1.85 2.46 2.06
N PHE A 321 0.54 2.62 2.25
CA PHE A 321 -0.43 2.53 1.15
C PHE A 321 -0.27 3.66 0.12
N ASP A 322 0.14 4.85 0.53
CA ASP A 322 0.41 5.97 -0.38
C ASP A 322 1.53 5.63 -1.38
N TYR A 323 2.58 4.93 -0.94
CA TYR A 323 3.60 4.46 -1.89
C TYR A 323 3.01 3.44 -2.87
N VAL A 324 2.21 2.48 -2.39
CA VAL A 324 1.63 1.43 -3.24
C VAL A 324 0.70 2.04 -4.29
N ILE A 325 -0.19 2.93 -3.84
CA ILE A 325 -1.14 3.67 -4.68
C ILE A 325 -0.41 4.50 -5.72
N SER A 326 0.61 5.25 -5.29
CA SER A 326 1.37 6.18 -6.14
C SER A 326 2.22 5.46 -7.17
N TYR A 327 2.87 4.35 -6.77
CA TYR A 327 3.63 3.51 -7.68
C TYR A 327 2.74 2.87 -8.75
N ALA A 328 1.63 2.24 -8.33
CA ALA A 328 0.70 1.58 -9.25
C ALA A 328 -0.02 2.59 -10.17
N GLY A 329 -0.42 3.73 -9.63
CA GLY A 329 -1.13 4.80 -10.33
C GLY A 329 -0.24 5.76 -11.11
N ARG A 330 1.09 5.67 -10.94
CA ARG A 330 2.08 6.64 -11.47
C ARG A 330 1.69 8.08 -11.12
N SER A 331 1.23 8.28 -9.90
CA SER A 331 0.73 9.56 -9.39
C SER A 331 1.64 10.09 -8.30
N LYS A 332 1.51 11.39 -7.99
CA LYS A 332 2.19 11.96 -6.84
C LYS A 332 1.63 11.35 -5.53
N PRO A 333 2.48 11.15 -4.52
CA PRO A 333 2.03 10.81 -3.17
C PRO A 333 1.00 11.79 -2.64
N SER A 334 -0.13 11.27 -2.14
CA SER A 334 -1.26 12.06 -1.66
C SER A 334 -1.00 12.67 -0.29
N ILE A 335 -0.43 11.90 0.64
CA ILE A 335 0.05 12.44 1.93
C ILE A 335 1.19 13.39 1.65
N GLY A 336 2.12 12.95 0.80
CA GLY A 336 3.23 13.76 0.30
C GLY A 336 3.95 14.52 1.40
N PHE A 337 4.25 15.78 1.11
CA PHE A 337 5.08 16.64 1.96
C PHE A 337 4.55 18.05 2.23
N PRO A 338 3.25 18.37 2.05
CA PRO A 338 2.75 19.72 2.23
C PRO A 338 2.76 20.16 3.71
N ASP A 339 2.64 19.21 4.65
CA ASP A 339 2.58 19.51 6.08
C ASP A 339 3.61 18.68 6.88
N ALA A 340 4.71 19.33 7.27
CA ALA A 340 5.76 18.72 8.09
C ALA A 340 5.26 18.30 9.49
N ARG A 341 4.16 18.88 10.00
CA ARG A 341 3.61 18.54 11.32
C ARG A 341 3.08 17.13 11.37
N LEU A 342 2.51 16.62 10.28
CA LEU A 342 2.02 15.24 10.19
C LEU A 342 3.14 14.24 10.52
N TRP A 343 4.30 14.42 9.89
CA TRP A 343 5.50 13.61 10.10
C TRP A 343 6.05 13.75 11.52
N HIS A 344 6.09 14.98 12.03
CA HIS A 344 6.58 15.27 13.38
C HIS A 344 5.73 14.63 14.48
N GLN A 345 4.39 14.76 14.39
CA GLN A 345 3.46 14.15 15.34
C GLN A 345 3.49 12.61 15.28
N SER A 346 3.84 12.06 14.13
CA SER A 346 4.04 10.62 13.92
C SER A 346 5.41 10.09 14.36
N GLY A 347 6.24 10.96 14.95
CA GLY A 347 7.53 10.58 15.54
C GLY A 347 8.68 10.49 14.54
N LEU A 348 8.61 11.19 13.41
CA LEU A 348 9.75 11.42 12.53
C LEU A 348 10.19 12.89 12.62
N SER A 349 11.36 13.12 13.22
CA SER A 349 11.93 14.46 13.34
C SER A 349 12.45 14.94 11.98
N LEU A 350 11.94 16.08 11.51
CA LEU A 350 12.37 16.72 10.27
C LEU A 350 13.22 17.95 10.61
N THR A 351 14.33 18.12 9.91
CA THR A 351 15.15 19.33 9.93
C THR A 351 15.05 20.06 8.60
N LYS A 352 15.22 21.37 8.60
CA LYS A 352 15.16 22.18 7.37
C LYS A 352 16.57 22.32 6.79
N MET A 353 16.78 21.75 5.60
CA MET A 353 18.02 21.83 4.81
C MET A 353 17.70 22.42 3.44
N ASP A 354 18.40 23.48 3.04
CA ASP A 354 18.22 24.14 1.74
C ASP A 354 16.76 24.49 1.40
N GLY A 355 15.99 24.85 2.42
CA GLY A 355 14.57 25.19 2.27
C GLY A 355 13.60 24.01 2.24
N GLN A 356 14.10 22.76 2.24
CA GLN A 356 13.30 21.53 2.29
C GLN A 356 13.35 20.88 3.68
N PHE A 357 12.26 20.22 4.06
CA PHE A 357 12.23 19.41 5.28
C PHE A 357 12.72 18.00 4.99
N VAL A 358 13.73 17.55 5.72
CA VAL A 358 14.43 16.27 5.54
C VAL A 358 14.52 15.55 6.89
N PRO A 359 14.37 14.22 6.96
CA PRO A 359 14.60 13.47 8.19
C PRO A 359 15.96 13.79 8.81
N ALA A 360 15.97 14.16 10.09
CA ALA A 360 17.21 14.52 10.79
C ALA A 360 18.24 13.39 10.80
N SER A 361 17.79 12.14 10.71
CA SER A 361 18.63 10.95 10.62
C SER A 361 19.44 10.85 9.31
N LEU A 362 19.10 11.61 8.27
CA LEU A 362 19.80 11.59 6.97
C LEU A 362 20.87 12.68 6.82
N VAL A 363 20.93 13.65 7.75
CA VAL A 363 21.69 14.90 7.60
C VAL A 363 23.04 14.86 8.37
N GLY A 364 23.34 13.78 9.10
CA GLY A 364 24.58 13.65 9.89
C GLY A 364 25.84 13.43 9.05
N ASP A 365 26.98 13.97 9.51
CA ASP A 365 28.28 13.81 8.85
C ASP A 365 28.73 12.34 8.86
N ILE A 366 28.87 11.76 7.66
CA ILE A 366 29.25 10.36 7.39
C ILE A 366 30.64 10.03 7.97
N HIS A 367 31.46 11.05 8.23
CA HIS A 367 32.81 10.91 8.80
C HIS A 367 32.87 11.06 10.33
N SER A 368 31.77 11.47 10.96
CA SER A 368 31.62 11.34 12.40
C SER A 368 31.13 9.92 12.72
N SER A 369 31.49 9.37 13.88
CA SER A 369 30.88 8.14 14.40
C SER A 369 29.40 8.39 14.73
N SER A 370 28.59 8.58 13.70
CA SER A 370 27.17 8.88 13.83
C SER A 370 26.48 7.65 14.44
N PRO A 371 25.58 7.85 15.42
CA PRO A 371 24.87 6.74 16.02
C PRO A 371 23.99 6.05 14.97
N LYS A 372 23.98 4.71 14.98
CA LYS A 372 23.05 3.91 14.17
C LYS A 372 21.61 4.35 14.45
N MET A 373 20.77 4.33 13.41
CA MET A 373 19.34 4.55 13.58
C MET A 373 18.74 3.41 14.40
N THR A 374 17.71 3.70 15.19
CA THR A 374 16.80 2.66 15.68
C THR A 374 16.04 2.03 14.51
N GLU A 375 15.56 0.81 14.67
CA GLU A 375 14.75 0.08 13.69
C GLU A 375 13.56 0.89 13.18
N THR A 376 12.81 1.51 14.11
CA THR A 376 11.64 2.31 13.78
C THR A 376 12.00 3.54 12.94
N ILE A 377 13.05 4.26 13.29
CA ILE A 377 13.53 5.41 12.50
C ILE A 377 14.03 4.95 11.13
N ALA A 378 14.74 3.82 11.03
CA ALA A 378 15.20 3.28 9.75
C ALA A 378 14.02 3.02 8.80
N CYS A 379 12.97 2.32 9.24
CA CYS A 379 11.79 2.06 8.41
C CYS A 379 11.04 3.34 8.00
N ARG A 380 10.82 4.25 8.96
CA ARG A 380 10.09 5.52 8.74
C ARG A 380 10.82 6.44 7.77
N THR A 381 12.14 6.55 7.91
CA THR A 381 12.99 7.32 7.01
C THR A 381 13.02 6.69 5.61
N LEU A 382 13.04 5.35 5.49
CA LEU A 382 13.00 4.70 4.19
C LEU A 382 11.68 4.97 3.45
N LEU A 383 10.54 4.84 4.12
CA LEU A 383 9.23 5.16 3.53
C LEU A 383 9.16 6.63 3.06
N TRP A 384 9.74 7.54 3.84
CA TRP A 384 9.88 8.94 3.43
C TRP A 384 10.72 9.07 2.14
N ILE A 385 11.85 8.37 2.04
CA ILE A 385 12.69 8.35 0.82
C ILE A 385 11.92 7.80 -0.39
N ILE A 386 11.16 6.72 -0.22
CA ILE A 386 10.33 6.13 -1.30
C ILE A 386 9.33 7.15 -1.83
N LEU A 387 8.57 7.81 -0.96
CA LEU A 387 7.62 8.84 -1.39
C LEU A 387 8.34 10.00 -2.10
N ARG A 388 9.57 10.35 -1.69
CA ARG A 388 10.35 11.40 -2.36
C ARG A 388 10.76 10.99 -3.77
N ILE A 389 11.21 9.75 -3.95
CA ILE A 389 11.53 9.19 -5.26
C ILE A 389 10.29 9.27 -6.16
N LEU A 390 9.13 8.80 -5.69
CA LEU A 390 7.89 8.81 -6.46
C LEU A 390 7.43 10.24 -6.86
N ASP A 391 7.57 11.22 -5.96
CA ASP A 391 7.28 12.63 -6.27
C ASP A 391 8.25 13.21 -7.32
N CYS A 392 9.55 12.86 -7.26
CA CYS A 392 10.53 13.25 -8.28
C CYS A 392 10.22 12.60 -9.64
N VAL A 393 9.92 11.29 -9.67
CA VAL A 393 9.57 10.55 -10.89
C VAL A 393 8.44 11.24 -11.67
N VAL A 394 7.35 11.59 -10.98
CA VAL A 394 6.18 12.20 -11.62
C VAL A 394 6.48 13.64 -12.05
N SER A 395 7.26 14.38 -11.25
CA SER A 395 7.60 15.78 -11.56
C SER A 395 8.47 15.91 -12.82
N ASP A 396 9.43 15.01 -13.01
CA ASP A 396 10.29 15.00 -14.21
C ASP A 396 9.54 14.59 -15.48
N GLY A 397 8.57 13.67 -15.36
CA GLY A 397 7.72 13.25 -16.48
C GLY A 397 6.87 14.39 -17.05
N GLN A 398 6.31 15.25 -16.18
CA GLN A 398 5.48 16.39 -16.60
C GLN A 398 6.29 17.49 -17.33
N VAL A 399 7.57 17.66 -16.99
CA VAL A 399 8.46 18.63 -17.62
C VAL A 399 8.78 18.23 -19.06
N SER A 400 8.99 16.93 -19.32
CA SER A 400 9.33 16.41 -20.65
C SER A 400 8.18 16.47 -21.67
N GLU A 401 6.92 16.40 -21.24
CA GLU A 401 5.75 16.53 -22.15
C GLU A 401 5.45 18.00 -22.50
N GLY A 402 5.66 18.94 -21.57
CA GLY A 402 5.41 20.37 -21.79
C GLY A 402 6.46 21.08 -22.66
N GLN A 403 7.69 20.56 -22.73
CA GLN A 403 8.79 21.17 -23.50
C GLN A 403 8.76 20.87 -25.00
N GLN A 404 7.92 19.95 -25.47
CA GLN A 404 7.69 19.78 -26.92
C GLN A 404 6.76 20.84 -27.52
N ALA A 405 6.07 21.65 -26.69
CA ALA A 405 5.08 22.61 -27.18
C ALA A 405 5.53 24.08 -27.21
N ASN A 406 6.61 24.48 -26.52
CA ASN A 406 6.94 25.92 -26.42
C ASN A 406 8.42 26.26 -26.18
N ASP A 407 9.30 25.75 -27.04
CA ASP A 407 10.61 26.37 -27.23
C ASP A 407 10.48 27.64 -28.09
N ARG A 408 10.36 28.81 -27.44
CA ARG A 408 11.06 30.06 -27.84
C ARG A 408 10.77 31.35 -27.06
N VAL A 409 9.86 31.42 -26.09
CA VAL A 409 9.44 32.77 -25.57
C VAL A 409 9.68 33.04 -24.07
N HIS A 410 9.83 32.06 -23.19
CA HIS A 410 9.86 32.35 -21.74
C HIS A 410 11.18 32.02 -21.03
N GLN A 411 12.29 32.58 -21.52
CA GLN A 411 13.55 32.61 -20.76
C GLN A 411 13.70 33.86 -19.88
N ARG A 412 12.67 34.71 -19.75
CA ARG A 412 12.77 35.99 -19.02
C ARG A 412 11.75 36.23 -17.89
N CYS A 413 10.84 35.31 -17.61
CA CYS A 413 9.90 35.41 -16.47
C CYS A 413 10.16 34.35 -15.39
N ARG A 414 11.43 34.12 -15.04
CA ARG A 414 11.84 33.24 -13.93
C ARG A 414 12.05 33.97 -12.60
N THR A 415 11.59 35.21 -12.49
CA THR A 415 11.61 35.97 -11.23
C THR A 415 10.18 36.30 -10.85
N THR A 416 9.84 36.03 -9.59
CA THR A 416 8.60 36.37 -8.88
C THR A 416 7.34 35.55 -9.18
N CYS A 417 7.22 34.32 -8.64
CA CYS A 417 5.97 33.81 -8.01
C CYS A 417 5.98 32.34 -7.51
N HIS A 418 7.03 31.51 -7.70
CA HIS A 418 7.11 30.16 -7.11
C HIS A 418 8.13 30.08 -5.97
N GLN A 419 7.74 30.52 -4.77
CA GLN A 419 8.43 30.15 -3.53
C GLN A 419 7.60 29.08 -2.83
N GLY A 420 7.99 27.81 -2.99
CA GLY A 420 7.38 26.69 -2.31
C GLY A 420 7.70 25.35 -2.97
N MET A 421 8.75 24.68 -2.48
CA MET A 421 9.12 23.28 -2.74
C MET A 421 9.52 22.92 -4.19
N GLY A 422 10.78 23.16 -4.55
CA GLY A 422 11.39 22.44 -5.69
C GLY A 422 11.56 20.96 -5.33
N THR A 423 11.42 20.06 -6.31
CA THR A 423 11.80 18.64 -6.13
C THR A 423 13.28 18.54 -5.79
N ALA A 424 13.65 17.61 -4.91
CA ALA A 424 15.06 17.37 -4.57
C ALA A 424 15.81 16.89 -5.82
N PRO A 425 17.01 17.42 -6.13
CA PRO A 425 17.85 16.90 -7.19
C PRO A 425 18.14 15.39 -6.98
N TRP A 426 18.22 14.60 -8.04
CA TRP A 426 18.52 13.16 -7.96
C TRP A 426 19.82 12.87 -7.19
N GLU A 427 20.82 13.75 -7.26
CA GLU A 427 22.05 13.66 -6.45
C GLU A 427 21.78 13.60 -4.95
N GLN A 428 20.81 14.39 -4.48
CA GLN A 428 20.41 14.43 -3.08
C GLN A 428 19.68 13.15 -2.66
N VAL A 429 18.89 12.57 -3.57
CA VAL A 429 18.21 11.29 -3.35
C VAL A 429 19.21 10.13 -3.23
N ASP A 430 20.27 10.11 -4.04
CA ASP A 430 21.36 9.12 -3.89
C ASP A 430 22.04 9.27 -2.53
N GLU A 431 22.32 10.50 -2.12
CA GLU A 431 22.90 10.79 -0.80
C GLU A 431 22.01 10.26 0.32
N TYR A 432 20.69 10.49 0.27
CA TYR A 432 19.75 9.95 1.25
C TYR A 432 19.78 8.42 1.31
N LEU A 433 19.79 7.73 0.17
CA LEU A 433 19.84 6.26 0.12
C LEU A 433 21.15 5.70 0.68
N ARG A 434 22.28 6.37 0.43
CA ARG A 434 23.58 5.98 1.00
C ARG A 434 23.62 6.23 2.51
N ASN A 435 23.22 7.42 2.95
CA ASN A 435 23.23 7.79 4.37
C ASN A 435 22.32 6.87 5.17
N TRP A 436 21.16 6.52 4.61
CA TRP A 436 20.26 5.54 5.21
C TRP A 436 20.94 4.17 5.37
N TYR A 437 21.56 3.64 4.31
CA TYR A 437 22.19 2.32 4.35
C TYR A 437 23.37 2.27 5.33
N MET A 438 24.17 3.33 5.40
CA MET A 438 25.33 3.41 6.32
C MET A 438 24.92 3.53 7.79
N ALA A 439 23.72 4.02 8.07
CA ALA A 439 23.21 4.23 9.43
C ALA A 439 22.26 3.11 9.91
N LEU A 440 22.19 1.97 9.21
CA LEU A 440 21.31 0.86 9.59
C LEU A 440 21.65 0.26 10.96
N PRO A 441 20.64 -0.17 11.75
CA PRO A 441 20.87 -0.97 12.94
C PRO A 441 21.41 -2.36 12.57
N ASP A 442 22.17 -2.96 13.49
CA ASP A 442 22.73 -4.31 13.32
C ASP A 442 21.65 -5.39 13.16
N THR A 443 20.44 -5.15 13.68
CA THR A 443 19.33 -6.09 13.58
C THR A 443 18.77 -6.25 12.17
N PHE A 444 19.20 -5.42 11.20
CA PHE A 444 18.83 -5.53 9.79
C PHE A 444 19.81 -6.41 9.00
N GLU A 445 20.90 -6.87 9.62
CA GLU A 445 21.86 -7.76 8.97
C GLU A 445 21.23 -9.15 8.70
N PRO A 446 21.42 -9.73 7.50
CA PRO A 446 20.98 -11.09 7.23
C PRO A 446 21.71 -12.10 8.12
N CYS A 447 20.98 -12.82 8.95
CA CYS A 447 21.55 -13.84 9.84
C CYS A 447 21.86 -15.16 9.13
N LEU A 448 21.30 -15.37 7.93
CA LEU A 448 21.57 -16.53 7.09
C LEU A 448 21.55 -16.11 5.62
N ARG A 449 22.54 -16.58 4.85
CA ARG A 449 22.47 -16.69 3.38
C ARG A 449 22.67 -18.15 3.00
N ALA A 450 21.70 -18.74 2.33
CA ALA A 450 21.71 -20.15 1.97
C ALA A 450 21.29 -20.38 0.50
N PRO A 451 21.94 -21.31 -0.21
CA PRO A 451 21.47 -21.77 -1.51
C PRO A 451 20.03 -22.28 -1.44
N GLN A 452 19.19 -21.80 -2.36
CA GLN A 452 17.80 -22.25 -2.51
C GLN A 452 17.71 -23.33 -3.59
N PRO A 453 16.69 -24.20 -3.55
CA PRO A 453 16.41 -25.16 -4.63
C PRO A 453 15.83 -24.47 -5.87
N LEU A 454 16.32 -23.27 -6.19
CA LEU A 454 15.94 -22.43 -7.30
C LEU A 454 17.15 -22.24 -8.22
N PRO A 455 16.96 -22.18 -9.55
CA PRO A 455 18.04 -21.91 -10.50
C PRO A 455 18.78 -20.59 -10.22
N ALA A 456 19.94 -20.42 -10.86
CA ALA A 456 20.70 -19.18 -10.81
C ALA A 456 19.90 -18.02 -11.40
N LEU A 457 19.69 -16.94 -10.63
CA LEU A 457 19.15 -15.69 -11.18
C LEU A 457 20.22 -14.81 -11.85
N ALA A 458 21.50 -15.04 -11.59
CA ALA A 458 22.59 -14.27 -12.19
C ALA A 458 22.97 -14.81 -13.59
N SER A 459 23.22 -13.92 -14.54
CA SER A 459 23.65 -14.24 -15.92
C SER A 459 25.12 -14.68 -16.04
N SER A 460 25.81 -14.94 -14.92
CA SER A 460 27.21 -15.38 -14.95
C SER A 460 27.35 -16.79 -15.51
N SER A 461 28.47 -17.05 -16.20
CA SER A 461 28.85 -18.36 -16.76
C SER A 461 28.93 -19.50 -15.74
N ILE A 462 28.83 -19.19 -14.45
CA ILE A 462 28.77 -20.14 -13.34
C ILE A 462 27.32 -20.19 -12.85
N ARG A 463 26.63 -21.32 -13.09
CA ARG A 463 25.29 -21.59 -12.58
C ARG A 463 25.37 -21.85 -11.07
N ALA A 464 25.32 -20.79 -10.26
CA ALA A 464 25.15 -20.91 -8.81
C ALA A 464 23.68 -20.69 -8.45
N PRO A 465 23.05 -21.56 -7.64
CA PRO A 465 21.66 -21.40 -7.22
C PRO A 465 21.44 -20.04 -6.54
N LEU A 466 20.21 -19.53 -6.59
CA LEU A 466 19.83 -18.32 -5.87
C LEU A 466 20.19 -18.46 -4.38
N GLN A 467 20.85 -17.46 -3.81
CA GLN A 467 21.12 -17.42 -2.39
C GLN A 467 20.01 -16.64 -1.68
N GLY A 468 19.05 -17.36 -1.11
CA GLY A 468 18.04 -16.77 -0.25
C GLY A 468 18.68 -16.24 1.02
N PHE A 469 18.18 -15.13 1.56
CA PHE A 469 18.66 -14.59 2.82
C PHE A 469 17.53 -14.35 3.81
N PHE A 470 17.80 -14.61 5.09
CA PHE A 470 16.83 -14.49 6.17
C PHE A 470 17.29 -13.43 7.18
N ILE A 471 16.39 -12.50 7.50
CA ILE A 471 16.57 -11.48 8.53
C ILE A 471 15.56 -11.77 9.63
N ALA A 472 16.05 -11.96 10.86
CA ALA A 472 15.21 -12.31 12.00
C ALA A 472 14.25 -11.17 12.39
N ASN A 473 14.68 -9.92 12.25
CA ASN A 473 13.85 -8.76 12.57
C ASN A 473 12.84 -8.47 11.43
N PRO A 474 11.52 -8.51 11.68
CA PRO A 474 10.51 -8.23 10.65
C PRO A 474 10.62 -6.84 10.03
N MET A 475 11.02 -5.81 10.80
CA MET A 475 11.22 -4.46 10.28
C MET A 475 12.33 -4.43 9.23
N GLY A 476 13.45 -5.12 9.50
CA GLY A 476 14.56 -5.25 8.55
C GLY A 476 14.19 -6.11 7.33
N ALA A 477 13.48 -7.22 7.57
CA ALA A 477 13.00 -8.11 6.52
C ALA A 477 12.03 -7.42 5.54
N ALA A 478 11.24 -6.45 6.01
CA ALA A 478 10.38 -5.61 5.16
C ALA A 478 11.14 -4.42 4.53
N ALA A 479 12.04 -3.78 5.28
CA ALA A 479 12.73 -2.57 4.84
C ALA A 479 13.82 -2.83 3.78
N LEU A 480 14.60 -3.91 3.88
CA LEU A 480 15.69 -4.15 2.92
C LEU A 480 15.20 -4.42 1.47
N PRO A 481 14.14 -5.21 1.23
CA PRO A 481 13.54 -5.31 -0.10
C PRO A 481 13.03 -3.96 -0.62
N LEU A 482 12.43 -3.14 0.24
CA LEU A 482 11.99 -1.79 -0.11
C LEU A 482 13.15 -0.84 -0.41
N TYR A 483 14.31 -1.03 0.23
CA TYR A 483 15.55 -0.32 -0.13
C TYR A 483 16.00 -0.69 -1.54
N HIS A 484 16.06 -1.99 -1.87
CA HIS A 484 16.42 -2.42 -3.21
C HIS A 484 15.42 -1.96 -4.27
N PHE A 485 14.12 -1.97 -3.95
CA PHE A 485 13.07 -1.35 -4.77
C PHE A 485 13.36 0.14 -5.01
N SER A 486 13.68 0.89 -3.96
CA SER A 486 14.04 2.30 -4.05
C SER A 486 15.28 2.54 -4.93
N ARG A 487 16.29 1.67 -4.82
CA ARG A 487 17.50 1.73 -5.66
C ARG A 487 17.20 1.49 -7.13
N ILE A 488 16.33 0.53 -7.45
CA ILE A 488 15.91 0.29 -8.84
C ILE A 488 15.16 1.51 -9.38
N LEU A 489 14.17 2.04 -8.64
CA LEU A 489 13.45 3.25 -9.04
C LEU A 489 14.41 4.44 -9.24
N PHE A 490 15.31 4.67 -8.30
CA PHE A 490 16.32 5.72 -8.43
C PHE A 490 17.13 5.56 -9.72
N LEU A 491 17.71 4.37 -9.96
CA LEU A 491 18.54 4.12 -11.14
C LEU A 491 17.76 4.34 -12.44
N LEU A 492 16.52 3.85 -12.52
CA LEU A 492 15.69 3.97 -13.72
C LEU A 492 15.38 5.43 -14.09
N HIS A 493 15.35 6.33 -13.12
CA HIS A 493 14.94 7.71 -13.33
C HIS A 493 16.10 8.72 -13.28
N SER A 494 17.16 8.45 -12.50
CA SER A 494 18.30 9.37 -12.34
C SER A 494 19.20 9.46 -13.58
N HIS A 495 19.27 8.39 -14.39
CA HIS A 495 20.16 8.33 -15.55
C HIS A 495 19.55 8.92 -16.84
N VAL A 496 18.22 9.06 -16.89
CA VAL A 496 17.51 9.65 -18.04
C VAL A 496 17.80 11.15 -18.15
N THR A 497 18.17 11.80 -17.04
CA THR A 497 18.44 13.24 -16.95
C THR A 497 19.91 13.61 -17.12
N ASP A 498 20.81 12.66 -17.38
CA ASP A 498 22.26 12.89 -17.31
C ASP A 498 22.86 13.44 -18.63
N GLU A 499 23.16 14.75 -18.67
CA GLU A 499 23.90 15.39 -19.77
C GLU A 499 25.26 14.71 -20.05
N THR A 500 25.84 14.08 -19.02
CA THR A 500 27.10 13.32 -19.11
C THR A 500 26.94 12.06 -19.96
N PHE A 501 25.76 11.44 -19.98
CA PHE A 501 25.46 10.32 -20.88
C PHE A 501 25.31 10.79 -22.33
N ASN A 502 24.60 11.91 -22.52
CA ASN A 502 24.33 12.47 -23.85
C ASN A 502 25.59 13.00 -24.55
N SER A 503 26.57 13.49 -23.80
CA SER A 503 27.86 13.98 -24.30
C SER A 503 28.96 12.90 -24.41
N ALA A 504 28.72 11.68 -23.90
CA ALA A 504 29.73 10.63 -23.84
C ALA A 504 30.04 9.95 -25.19
N THR A 505 31.31 9.58 -25.39
CA THR A 505 31.74 8.75 -26.53
C THR A 505 31.07 7.38 -26.54
N GLY A 506 30.98 6.73 -27.70
CA GLY A 506 30.29 5.43 -27.86
C GLY A 506 30.79 4.35 -26.88
N SER A 507 32.11 4.24 -26.69
CA SER A 507 32.70 3.27 -25.73
C SER A 507 32.33 3.59 -24.27
N ARG A 508 32.30 4.89 -23.91
CA ARG A 508 31.91 5.31 -22.55
C ARG A 508 30.44 5.03 -22.28
N ARG A 509 29.55 5.29 -23.24
CA ARG A 509 28.11 4.95 -23.14
C ARG A 509 27.88 3.45 -22.93
N ILE A 510 28.61 2.59 -23.63
CA ILE A 510 28.53 1.13 -23.42
C ILE A 510 28.95 0.74 -22.00
N LYS A 511 30.02 1.34 -21.45
CA LYS A 511 30.46 1.07 -20.07
C LYS A 511 29.41 1.53 -19.05
N ILE A 512 28.81 2.71 -19.25
CA ILE A 512 27.73 3.24 -18.40
C ILE A 512 26.54 2.28 -18.43
N TYR A 513 26.09 1.88 -19.63
CA TYR A 513 25.01 0.91 -19.81
C TYR A 513 25.28 -0.40 -19.06
N ARG A 514 26.47 -1.00 -19.25
CA ARG A 514 26.82 -2.28 -18.60
C ARG A 514 26.90 -2.13 -17.08
N GLN A 515 27.23 -0.96 -16.57
CA GLN A 515 27.22 -0.70 -15.15
C GLN A 515 25.79 -0.57 -14.62
N PHE A 516 24.95 0.21 -15.29
CA PHE A 516 23.54 0.36 -14.99
C PHE A 516 22.82 -1.00 -14.93
N SER A 517 22.92 -1.79 -15.99
CA SER A 517 22.25 -3.10 -16.09
C SER A 517 22.73 -4.05 -14.99
N ARG A 518 24.03 -4.03 -14.63
CA ARG A 518 24.54 -4.82 -13.50
C ARG A 518 23.97 -4.37 -12.15
N GLN A 519 23.80 -3.06 -11.94
CA GLN A 519 23.26 -2.54 -10.67
C GLN A 519 21.76 -2.85 -10.52
N VAL A 520 20.98 -2.65 -11.58
CA VAL A 520 19.55 -3.00 -11.59
C VAL A 520 19.36 -4.49 -11.35
N ASN A 521 20.10 -5.33 -12.08
CA ASN A 521 20.04 -6.78 -11.91
C ASN A 521 20.44 -7.19 -10.48
N HIS A 522 21.52 -6.61 -9.93
CA HIS A 522 21.93 -6.89 -8.55
C HIS A 522 20.79 -6.61 -7.54
N HIS A 523 20.14 -5.44 -7.62
CA HIS A 523 19.04 -5.11 -6.72
C HIS A 523 17.80 -5.98 -6.93
N ALA A 524 17.46 -6.32 -8.18
CA ALA A 524 16.36 -7.24 -8.48
C ALA A 524 16.62 -8.64 -7.90
N VAL A 525 17.87 -9.12 -7.98
CA VAL A 525 18.29 -10.38 -7.36
C VAL A 525 18.20 -10.32 -5.84
N GLU A 526 18.64 -9.25 -5.18
CA GLU A 526 18.50 -9.14 -3.72
C GLU A 526 17.03 -9.15 -3.26
N ILE A 527 16.10 -8.57 -4.04
CA ILE A 527 14.65 -8.69 -3.77
C ILE A 527 14.20 -10.15 -3.86
N CYS A 528 14.61 -10.86 -4.91
CA CYS A 528 14.29 -12.29 -5.07
C CYS A 528 14.89 -13.13 -3.94
N SER A 529 16.12 -12.82 -3.53
CA SER A 529 16.83 -13.47 -2.43
C SER A 529 16.11 -13.28 -1.10
N ALA A 530 15.57 -12.08 -0.84
CA ALA A 530 14.77 -11.82 0.36
C ALA A 530 13.50 -12.67 0.38
N ALA A 531 12.77 -12.72 -0.73
CA ALA A 531 11.56 -13.52 -0.85
C ALA A 531 11.84 -15.02 -0.73
N ALA A 532 12.88 -15.51 -1.40
CA ALA A 532 13.30 -16.90 -1.36
C ALA A 532 13.85 -17.32 0.02
N GLY A 533 14.28 -16.37 0.83
CA GLY A 533 14.70 -16.59 2.21
C GLY A 533 13.55 -16.76 3.21
N GLN A 534 12.29 -16.76 2.74
CA GLN A 534 11.07 -16.93 3.55
C GLN A 534 11.02 -15.95 4.75
N PRO A 535 10.78 -14.65 4.50
CA PRO A 535 10.80 -13.67 5.56
C PRO A 535 9.65 -13.91 6.57
N PRO A 536 9.75 -13.34 7.79
CA PRO A 536 8.70 -13.45 8.79
C PRO A 536 7.32 -13.02 8.24
N PRO A 537 6.21 -13.62 8.70
CA PRO A 537 4.87 -13.37 8.15
C PRO A 537 4.48 -11.89 8.04
N ALA A 538 4.91 -11.06 8.99
CA ALA A 538 4.68 -9.62 9.00
C ALA A 538 5.27 -8.87 7.77
N ALA A 539 6.35 -9.39 7.19
CA ALA A 539 7.05 -8.76 6.06
C ALA A 539 6.57 -9.26 4.69
N GLN A 540 5.80 -10.35 4.63
CA GLN A 540 5.49 -11.05 3.37
C GLN A 540 4.66 -10.23 2.39
N MET A 541 3.61 -9.53 2.86
CA MET A 541 2.79 -8.67 1.99
C MET A 541 3.61 -7.53 1.36
N HIS A 542 4.61 -7.02 2.08
CA HIS A 542 5.46 -5.91 1.64
C HIS A 542 6.43 -6.28 0.51
N LEU A 543 6.53 -7.57 0.15
CA LEU A 543 7.34 -8.04 -0.98
C LEU A 543 6.64 -7.97 -2.34
N ILE A 544 5.32 -7.77 -2.39
CA ILE A 544 4.55 -7.86 -3.65
C ILE A 544 5.02 -6.82 -4.67
N GLN A 545 5.07 -5.54 -4.27
CA GLN A 545 5.52 -4.46 -5.16
C GLN A 545 7.01 -4.55 -5.51
N PRO A 546 7.92 -4.85 -4.56
CA PRO A 546 9.31 -5.19 -4.88
C PRO A 546 9.46 -6.31 -5.91
N LEU A 547 8.76 -7.43 -5.75
CA LEU A 547 8.83 -8.57 -6.68
C LEU A 547 8.27 -8.23 -8.06
N HIS A 548 7.19 -7.44 -8.12
CA HIS A 548 6.70 -6.91 -9.39
C HIS A 548 7.79 -6.09 -10.09
N LEU A 549 8.40 -5.11 -9.42
CA LEU A 549 9.46 -4.29 -10.02
C LEU A 549 10.69 -5.12 -10.42
N ALA A 550 11.09 -6.09 -9.58
CA ALA A 550 12.17 -7.01 -9.90
C ALA A 550 11.84 -7.84 -11.15
N GLY A 551 10.60 -8.33 -11.28
CA GLY A 551 10.13 -9.07 -12.45
C GLY A 551 10.18 -8.27 -13.75
N LEU A 552 9.94 -6.96 -13.69
CA LEU A 552 10.12 -6.07 -14.84
C LEU A 552 11.59 -5.90 -15.27
N CYS A 553 12.53 -6.12 -14.34
CA CYS A 553 13.98 -5.97 -14.58
C CYS A 553 14.67 -7.27 -15.02
N LEU A 554 13.96 -8.39 -15.04
CA LEU A 554 14.53 -9.72 -15.28
C LEU A 554 13.99 -10.30 -16.59
N ASP A 555 14.90 -10.73 -17.46
CA ASP A 555 14.57 -10.99 -18.87
C ASP A 555 14.55 -12.46 -19.25
N SER A 556 15.32 -13.31 -18.56
CA SER A 556 15.43 -14.72 -18.95
C SER A 556 14.20 -15.52 -18.53
N GLN A 557 13.81 -16.52 -19.33
CA GLN A 557 12.67 -17.40 -19.00
C GLN A 557 12.85 -18.09 -17.64
N GLU A 558 14.08 -18.42 -17.27
CA GLU A 558 14.43 -19.01 -15.96
C GLU A 558 14.16 -18.00 -14.83
N GLN A 559 14.58 -16.74 -14.98
CA GLN A 559 14.35 -15.68 -13.98
C GLN A 559 12.84 -15.38 -13.85
N ARG A 560 12.12 -15.27 -14.97
CA ARG A 560 10.67 -15.08 -15.00
C ARG A 560 9.94 -16.21 -14.24
N SER A 561 10.37 -17.46 -14.45
CA SER A 561 9.81 -18.62 -13.74
C SER A 561 10.04 -18.56 -12.23
N ILE A 562 11.20 -18.05 -11.79
CA ILE A 562 11.49 -17.87 -10.36
C ILE A 562 10.58 -16.80 -9.75
N ILE A 563 10.42 -15.64 -10.40
CA ILE A 563 9.51 -14.58 -9.94
C ILE A 563 8.07 -15.12 -9.81
N LYS A 564 7.61 -15.90 -10.81
CA LYS A 564 6.29 -16.53 -10.74
C LYS A 564 6.15 -17.45 -9.53
N GLY A 565 7.14 -18.32 -9.29
CA GLY A 565 7.16 -19.22 -8.14
C GLY A 565 7.10 -18.46 -6.82
N LEU A 566 7.92 -17.42 -6.66
CA LEU A 566 7.96 -16.61 -5.44
C LEU A 566 6.63 -15.90 -5.14
N LEU A 567 5.95 -15.36 -6.16
CA LEU A 567 4.64 -14.73 -6.00
C LEU A 567 3.57 -15.75 -5.61
N VAL A 568 3.54 -16.92 -6.27
CA VAL A 568 2.62 -18.02 -5.94
C VAL A 568 2.85 -18.54 -4.52
N ASP A 569 4.11 -18.67 -4.09
CA ASP A 569 4.44 -19.11 -2.73
C ASP A 569 4.00 -18.07 -1.69
N LEU A 570 4.17 -16.78 -1.95
CA LEU A 570 3.66 -15.71 -1.08
C LEU A 570 2.14 -15.77 -0.96
N GLN A 571 1.42 -15.93 -2.06
CA GLN A 571 -0.03 -16.06 -2.06
C GLN A 571 -0.50 -17.28 -1.26
N ARG A 572 0.17 -18.43 -1.43
CA ARG A 572 -0.15 -19.65 -0.67
C ARG A 572 0.03 -19.45 0.83
N GLN A 573 1.07 -18.73 1.24
CA GLN A 573 1.39 -18.50 2.66
C GLN A 573 0.47 -17.45 3.30
N THR A 574 0.13 -16.39 2.56
CA THR A 574 -0.56 -15.22 3.11
C THR A 574 -2.04 -15.17 2.80
N GLY A 575 -2.52 -15.85 1.75
CA GLY A 575 -3.84 -15.61 1.15
C GLY A 575 -3.95 -14.25 0.46
N PHE A 576 -2.83 -13.58 0.20
CA PHE A 576 -2.81 -12.31 -0.52
C PHE A 576 -2.78 -12.56 -2.03
N PRO A 577 -3.76 -12.07 -2.82
CA PRO A 577 -3.82 -12.35 -4.25
C PRO A 577 -2.64 -11.76 -5.03
N THR A 578 -2.02 -12.59 -5.86
CA THR A 578 -0.88 -12.24 -6.73
C THR A 578 -1.14 -12.52 -8.20
N GLU A 579 -2.29 -13.12 -8.55
CA GLU A 579 -2.65 -13.48 -9.93
C GLU A 579 -2.63 -12.27 -10.86
N ARG A 580 -3.13 -11.14 -10.38
CA ARG A 580 -3.14 -9.90 -11.17
C ARG A 580 -1.71 -9.39 -11.43
N VAL A 581 -0.84 -9.48 -10.43
CA VAL A 581 0.57 -9.08 -10.56
C VAL A 581 1.28 -9.99 -11.56
N LEU A 582 1.02 -11.30 -11.50
CA LEU A 582 1.54 -12.28 -12.46
C LEU A 582 1.06 -11.98 -13.87
N LYS A 583 -0.24 -11.74 -14.05
CA LYS A 583 -0.82 -11.40 -15.36
C LYS A 583 -0.22 -10.11 -15.92
N GLN A 584 -0.03 -9.09 -15.09
CA GLN A 584 0.59 -7.84 -15.51
C GLN A 584 2.05 -8.06 -15.95
N LEU A 585 2.82 -8.86 -15.21
CA LEU A 585 4.18 -9.22 -15.61
C LEU A 585 4.20 -10.02 -16.93
N GLU A 586 3.27 -10.95 -17.12
CA GLU A 586 3.14 -11.72 -18.37
C GLU A 586 2.82 -10.82 -19.56
N GLU A 587 1.82 -9.93 -19.43
CA GLU A 587 1.50 -8.91 -20.43
C GLU A 587 2.73 -8.06 -20.76
N ASP A 588 3.42 -7.56 -19.74
CA ASP A 588 4.59 -6.72 -19.92
C ASP A 588 5.71 -7.50 -20.64
N TRP A 589 5.96 -8.76 -20.28
CA TRP A 589 6.98 -9.64 -20.89
C TRP A 589 6.70 -10.01 -22.34
N ASP A 590 5.43 -10.09 -22.74
CA ASP A 590 5.03 -10.38 -24.12
C ASP A 590 5.21 -9.16 -25.04
N GLU A 591 5.11 -7.93 -24.51
CA GLU A 591 5.41 -6.68 -25.25
C GLU A 591 6.89 -6.57 -25.71
N ASP A 592 7.81 -7.47 -25.29
CA ASP A 592 9.21 -7.50 -25.76
C ASP A 592 9.38 -7.98 -27.21
N TYR A 593 8.36 -8.63 -27.79
CA TYR A 593 8.48 -9.36 -29.06
C TYR A 593 7.81 -8.71 -30.27
N ASP A 594 7.17 -7.54 -30.11
CA ASP A 594 6.61 -6.69 -31.19
C ASP A 594 7.45 -5.42 -31.42
#